data_AF-A0A485KH08-F1
#
_entry.id   AF-A0A485KH08-F1
#
_cell.length_a   1.000
_cell.length_b   1.000
_cell.length_c   1.000
_cell.angle_alpha   90.00
_cell.angle_beta   90.00
_cell.angle_gamma   90.00
#
_symmetry.space_group_name_H-M   'P 1'
#
loop_
_entity.id
_entity.type
_entity.pdbx_description
1 polymer ?
#
loop_
_entity_poly.entity_id
_entity_poly.type
_entity_poly.pdbx_seq_one_letter_code
_entity_poly.pdbx_strand_id
1 'polypeptide(L)'
;MTRSSAVWASAARITLGWLPVGIAFNSLVLSWGRVEGKSMQPTINRDTSSGDIVMLDKFSVQVRHRLVRGDVVVLKSPSNPTENLTKRLIAIEGDWVEGRSGRRVVVPAGKCWVEGDNAEVSEDSNDFGCVPMALIESRVVAIVWPLNHIAAIPNKLPPNRIL
;
A
#
# COMPACT_ATOMS: atom_id res chain seq x y z
N MET A 1 24.27 -7.03 -47.52
CA MET A 1 23.10 -6.47 -46.78
C MET A 1 22.52 -7.44 -45.72
N THR A 2 23.30 -8.36 -45.14
CA THR A 2 22.78 -9.46 -44.27
C THR A 2 23.08 -9.32 -42.77
N ARG A 3 23.88 -8.31 -42.37
CA ARG A 3 24.33 -8.15 -40.98
C ARG A 3 23.28 -7.53 -40.06
N SER A 4 22.34 -6.73 -40.61
CA SER A 4 21.32 -6.05 -39.80
C SER A 4 20.22 -7.00 -39.34
N SER A 5 19.74 -7.92 -40.19
CA SER A 5 18.64 -8.84 -39.85
C SER A 5 18.97 -9.79 -38.69
N ALA A 6 20.23 -10.24 -38.60
CA ALA A 6 20.71 -11.08 -37.50
C ALA A 6 20.78 -10.33 -36.16
N VAL A 7 21.14 -9.04 -36.18
CA VAL A 7 21.17 -8.18 -34.99
C VAL A 7 19.75 -7.92 -34.48
N TRP A 8 18.81 -7.61 -35.38
CA TRP A 8 17.40 -7.44 -35.02
C TRP A 8 16.76 -8.72 -34.47
N ALA A 9 17.07 -9.89 -35.05
CA ALA A 9 16.59 -11.18 -34.53
C ALA A 9 17.16 -11.51 -33.14
N SER A 10 18.42 -11.16 -32.87
CA SER A 10 19.06 -11.35 -31.56
C SER A 10 18.48 -10.40 -30.52
N ALA A 11 18.29 -9.13 -30.87
CA ALA A 11 17.63 -8.14 -30.01
C ALA A 11 16.18 -8.57 -29.67
N ALA A 12 15.41 -9.05 -30.66
CA ALA A 12 14.04 -9.50 -30.48
C ALA A 12 13.92 -10.70 -29.51
N ARG A 13 14.86 -11.65 -29.58
CA ARG A 13 14.90 -12.80 -28.65
C ARG A 13 15.18 -12.38 -27.22
N ILE A 14 16.09 -11.42 -27.04
CA ILE A 14 16.40 -10.87 -25.72
C ILE A 14 15.19 -10.12 -25.18
N THR A 15 14.60 -9.19 -25.94
CA THR A 15 13.46 -8.40 -25.47
C THR A 15 12.23 -9.24 -25.16
N LEU A 16 11.88 -10.21 -26.02
CA LEU A 16 10.74 -11.11 -25.80
C LEU A 16 10.98 -12.05 -24.61
N GLY A 17 12.23 -12.49 -24.39
CA GLY A 17 12.60 -13.30 -23.22
C GLY A 17 12.53 -12.54 -21.90
N TRP A 18 12.84 -11.24 -21.90
CA TRP A 18 12.76 -10.38 -20.71
C TRP A 18 11.34 -9.86 -20.43
N LEU A 19 10.43 -9.92 -21.40
CA LEU A 19 9.05 -9.42 -21.23
C LEU A 19 8.30 -10.11 -20.07
N PRO A 20 8.26 -11.45 -19.94
CA PRO A 20 7.63 -12.10 -18.80
C PRO A 20 8.28 -11.74 -17.46
N VAL A 21 9.60 -11.53 -17.45
CA VAL A 21 10.35 -11.12 -16.25
C VAL A 21 9.92 -9.72 -15.82
N GLY A 22 9.79 -8.79 -16.76
CA GLY A 22 9.28 -7.44 -16.49
C GLY A 22 7.84 -7.44 -15.97
N ILE A 23 6.97 -8.27 -16.56
CA ILE A 23 5.59 -8.44 -16.10
C ILE A 23 5.55 -9.02 -14.68
N ALA A 24 6.31 -10.09 -14.42
CA ALA A 24 6.41 -10.72 -13.10
C ALA A 24 6.99 -9.77 -12.06
N PHE A 25 7.96 -8.94 -12.44
CA PHE A 25 8.53 -7.93 -11.55
C PHE A 25 7.48 -6.88 -11.15
N ASN A 26 6.73 -6.36 -12.11
CA ASN A 26 5.67 -5.38 -11.82
C ASN A 26 4.49 -5.98 -11.03
N SER A 27 4.22 -7.28 -11.22
CA SER A 27 3.13 -7.96 -10.51
C SER A 27 3.50 -8.38 -9.10
N LEU A 28 4.74 -8.81 -8.84
CA LEU A 28 5.16 -9.41 -7.57
C LEU A 28 6.10 -8.56 -6.73
N VAL A 29 6.89 -7.68 -7.36
CA VAL A 29 7.96 -6.96 -6.66
C VAL A 29 7.53 -5.55 -6.33
N LEU A 30 7.32 -4.76 -7.37
CA LEU A 30 7.13 -3.34 -7.25
C LEU A 30 6.16 -2.83 -8.31
N SER A 31 5.20 -2.01 -7.90
CA SER A 31 4.35 -1.28 -8.83
C SER A 31 4.21 0.18 -8.41
N TRP A 32 3.47 0.95 -9.20
CA TRP A 32 3.04 2.30 -8.85
C TRP A 32 1.51 2.36 -8.76
N GLY A 33 0.99 3.33 -8.01
CA GLY A 33 -0.45 3.60 -7.89
C GLY A 33 -0.70 5.08 -7.66
N ARG A 34 -1.92 5.54 -7.95
CA ARG A 34 -2.33 6.93 -7.68
C ARG A 34 -3.25 6.97 -6.47
N VAL A 35 -3.02 7.92 -5.57
CA VAL A 35 -3.82 8.13 -4.37
C VAL A 35 -4.44 9.52 -4.42
N GLU A 36 -5.76 9.58 -4.59
CA GLU A 36 -6.52 10.84 -4.73
C GLU A 36 -7.35 11.19 -3.48
N GLY A 37 -7.45 10.27 -2.52
CA GLY A 37 -8.24 10.45 -1.30
C GLY A 37 -7.59 11.33 -0.24
N LYS A 38 -8.41 11.96 0.62
CA LYS A 38 -7.97 12.80 1.75
C LYS A 38 -7.66 12.02 3.03
N SER A 39 -8.04 10.75 3.10
CA SER A 39 -7.95 9.96 4.35
C SER A 39 -6.53 9.74 4.87
N MET A 40 -5.51 9.89 4.02
CA MET A 40 -4.10 9.76 4.39
C MET A 40 -3.37 11.09 4.54
N GLN A 41 -4.08 12.22 4.53
CA GLN A 41 -3.50 13.52 4.84
C GLN A 41 -3.09 13.57 6.33
N PRO A 42 -1.97 14.24 6.70
CA PRO A 42 -1.06 14.99 5.84
C PRO A 42 0.09 14.16 5.27
N THR A 43 0.08 12.82 5.41
CA THR A 43 1.20 11.99 4.96
C THR A 43 1.22 11.84 3.44
N ILE A 44 0.07 11.60 2.83
CA ILE A 44 -0.14 11.47 1.38
C ILE A 44 -1.19 12.48 0.94
N ASN A 45 -1.07 12.96 -0.30
CA ASN A 45 -1.98 13.88 -0.98
C ASN A 45 -2.06 15.24 -0.25
N ARG A 46 -0.91 15.84 0.04
CA ARG A 46 -0.81 17.13 0.76
C ARG A 46 -1.41 18.27 -0.04
N ASP A 47 -1.21 18.24 -1.36
CA ASP A 47 -1.77 19.20 -2.31
C ASP A 47 -2.92 18.52 -3.06
N THR A 48 -4.14 18.90 -2.72
CA THR A 48 -5.39 18.18 -3.06
C THR A 48 -5.74 18.24 -4.56
N SER A 49 -4.92 18.90 -5.39
CA SER A 49 -5.24 19.25 -6.77
C SER A 49 -4.98 18.14 -7.80
N SER A 50 -4.06 17.21 -7.55
CA SER A 50 -3.66 16.20 -8.55
C SER A 50 -3.47 14.77 -8.04
N GLY A 51 -3.45 14.54 -6.73
CA GLY A 51 -3.20 13.21 -6.16
C GLY A 51 -1.76 12.74 -6.34
N ASP A 52 -1.30 11.91 -5.41
CA ASP A 52 0.09 11.48 -5.37
C ASP A 52 0.26 10.17 -6.15
N ILE A 53 1.34 10.06 -6.93
CA ILE A 53 1.79 8.76 -7.43
C ILE A 53 2.72 8.17 -6.39
N VAL A 54 2.36 7.00 -5.91
CA VAL A 54 3.08 6.28 -4.87
C VAL A 54 3.68 4.99 -5.39
N MET A 55 4.81 4.62 -4.80
CA MET A 55 5.51 3.38 -5.04
C MET A 55 4.97 2.32 -4.09
N LEU A 56 4.57 1.18 -4.66
CA LEU A 56 3.93 0.07 -3.99
C LEU A 56 4.87 -1.13 -3.95
N ASP A 57 5.27 -1.52 -2.76
CA ASP A 57 6.07 -2.69 -2.45
C ASP A 57 5.12 -3.89 -2.24
N LYS A 58 4.96 -4.69 -3.30
CA LYS A 58 4.19 -5.95 -3.27
C LYS A 58 5.03 -7.10 -2.73
N PHE A 59 6.35 -7.07 -2.92
CA PHE A 59 7.26 -8.12 -2.48
C PHE A 59 7.19 -8.34 -0.97
N SER A 60 7.20 -7.24 -0.21
CA SER A 60 7.11 -7.29 1.26
C SER A 60 5.85 -8.00 1.74
N VAL A 61 4.72 -7.78 1.07
CA VAL A 61 3.42 -8.33 1.47
C VAL A 61 3.20 -9.74 0.92
N GLN A 62 3.35 -9.92 -0.39
CA GLN A 62 2.96 -11.15 -1.10
C GLN A 62 3.98 -12.29 -0.95
N VAL A 63 5.27 -11.97 -0.91
CA VAL A 63 6.34 -12.97 -0.88
C VAL A 63 6.95 -13.10 0.51
N ARG A 64 7.19 -11.97 1.18
CA ARG A 64 7.85 -11.96 2.50
C ARG A 64 6.89 -11.99 3.68
N HIS A 65 5.59 -11.81 3.47
CA HIS A 65 4.58 -11.70 4.53
C HIS A 65 4.99 -10.75 5.67
N ARG A 66 5.71 -9.68 5.32
CA ARG A 66 6.25 -8.70 6.27
C ARG A 66 5.37 -7.47 6.25
N LEU A 67 4.50 -7.39 7.25
CA LEU A 67 3.71 -6.20 7.56
C LEU A 67 4.05 -5.77 8.98
N VAL A 68 4.48 -4.53 9.14
CA VAL A 68 4.86 -3.97 10.44
C VAL A 68 3.89 -2.87 10.80
N ARG A 69 3.59 -2.75 12.10
CA ARG A 69 2.84 -1.63 12.64
C ARG A 69 3.45 -0.31 12.16
N GLY A 70 2.59 0.64 11.84
CA GLY A 70 2.95 1.94 11.29
C GLY A 70 3.17 1.96 9.78
N ASP A 71 3.15 0.80 9.10
CA ASP A 71 3.20 0.77 7.63
C ASP A 71 1.94 1.38 7.02
N VAL A 72 2.09 2.07 5.89
CA VAL A 72 0.96 2.45 5.06
C VAL A 72 0.73 1.34 4.05
N VAL A 73 -0.51 0.88 3.95
CA VAL A 73 -0.90 -0.28 3.15
C VAL A 73 -2.04 0.08 2.21
N VAL A 74 -2.03 -0.55 1.03
CA VAL A 74 -3.17 -0.56 0.12
C VAL A 74 -3.89 -1.89 0.31
N LEU A 75 -5.18 -1.83 0.58
CA LEU A 75 -6.03 -3.00 0.80
C LEU A 75 -7.32 -2.90 -0.01
N LYS A 76 -7.92 -4.04 -0.31
CA LYS A 76 -9.28 -4.10 -0.84
C LYS A 76 -10.28 -3.67 0.23
N SER A 77 -11.22 -2.80 -0.13
CA SER A 77 -12.27 -2.36 0.80
C SER A 77 -13.13 -3.56 1.20
N PRO A 78 -13.35 -3.80 2.51
CA PRO A 78 -14.25 -4.86 2.97
C PRO A 78 -15.71 -4.57 2.61
N SER A 79 -16.07 -3.28 2.47
CA SER A 79 -17.43 -2.84 2.11
C SER A 79 -17.67 -2.92 0.60
N ASN A 80 -16.68 -2.56 -0.22
CA ASN A 80 -16.78 -2.59 -1.68
C ASN A 80 -15.51 -3.17 -2.33
N PRO A 81 -15.49 -4.45 -2.75
CA PRO A 81 -14.28 -5.10 -3.30
C PRO A 81 -13.72 -4.48 -4.59
N THR A 82 -14.51 -3.63 -5.27
CA THR A 82 -14.03 -2.91 -6.45
C THR A 82 -13.11 -1.74 -6.10
N GLU A 83 -13.14 -1.28 -4.86
CA GLU A 83 -12.36 -0.15 -4.36
C GLU A 83 -11.14 -0.58 -3.54
N ASN A 84 -10.06 0.19 -3.71
CA ASN A 84 -8.84 0.03 -2.93
C ASN A 84 -8.74 1.19 -1.94
N LEU A 85 -8.55 0.84 -0.66
CA LEU A 85 -8.32 1.80 0.41
C LEU A 85 -6.81 1.90 0.67
N THR A 86 -6.33 3.11 0.92
CA THR A 86 -4.98 3.34 1.44
C THR A 86 -5.11 3.76 2.89
N LYS A 87 -4.56 2.98 3.81
CA LYS A 87 -4.66 3.17 5.26
C LYS A 87 -3.35 2.86 5.96
N ARG A 88 -3.18 3.33 7.19
CA ARG A 88 -2.07 2.96 8.06
C ARG A 88 -2.43 1.74 8.90
N LEU A 89 -1.52 0.77 8.93
CA LEU A 89 -1.60 -0.39 9.79
C LEU A 89 -1.28 0.00 11.23
N ILE A 90 -2.28 0.02 12.11
CA ILE A 90 -2.10 0.43 13.51
C ILE A 90 -1.78 -0.77 14.38
N ALA A 91 -2.57 -1.84 14.24
CA ALA A 91 -2.47 -3.03 15.09
C ALA A 91 -2.61 -4.31 14.25
N ILE A 92 -1.94 -5.36 14.68
CA ILE A 92 -1.96 -6.70 14.08
C ILE A 92 -2.50 -7.71 15.09
N GLU A 93 -2.65 -8.96 14.66
CA GLU A 93 -3.17 -10.03 15.53
C GLU A 93 -2.55 -10.05 16.93
N GLY A 94 -3.43 -10.18 17.94
CA GLY A 94 -3.04 -10.20 19.36
C GLY A 94 -2.90 -8.83 20.02
N ASP A 95 -2.80 -7.75 19.25
CA ASP A 95 -2.77 -6.39 19.81
C ASP A 95 -4.15 -5.96 20.32
N TRP A 96 -4.15 -5.08 21.33
CA TRP A 96 -5.33 -4.32 21.73
C TRP A 96 -5.25 -2.90 21.19
N VAL A 97 -6.36 -2.40 20.65
CA VAL A 97 -6.51 -1.02 20.17
C VAL A 97 -7.77 -0.41 20.76
N GLU A 98 -7.71 0.88 21.08
CA GLU A 98 -8.88 1.64 21.50
C GLU A 98 -9.47 2.35 20.28
N GLY A 99 -10.68 1.99 19.87
CA GLY A 99 -11.35 2.66 18.76
C GLY A 99 -11.74 4.12 19.10
N ARG A 100 -12.19 4.88 18.11
CA ARG A 100 -12.70 6.25 18.26
C ARG A 100 -13.87 6.36 19.26
N SER A 101 -14.62 5.27 19.47
CA SER A 101 -15.69 5.18 20.45
C SER A 101 -15.21 4.97 21.90
N GLY A 102 -13.89 4.88 22.14
CA GLY A 102 -13.32 4.52 23.45
C GLY A 102 -13.41 3.02 23.76
N ARG A 103 -13.95 2.21 22.84
CA ARG A 103 -14.05 0.76 23.03
C ARG A 103 -12.72 0.09 22.69
N ARG A 104 -12.22 -0.71 23.64
CA ARG A 104 -11.07 -1.59 23.41
C ARG A 104 -11.46 -2.81 22.58
N VAL A 105 -10.63 -3.12 21.60
CA VAL A 105 -10.81 -4.24 20.66
C VAL A 105 -9.50 -5.02 20.63
N VAL A 106 -9.53 -6.35 20.86
CA VAL A 106 -8.42 -7.19 20.39
C VAL A 106 -8.57 -7.42 18.91
N VAL A 107 -7.43 -7.34 18.23
CA VAL A 107 -7.31 -7.79 16.86
C VAL A 107 -7.26 -9.33 16.85
N PRO A 108 -8.24 -10.01 16.23
CA PRO A 108 -8.23 -11.46 16.13
C PRO A 108 -7.09 -11.98 15.24
N ALA A 109 -6.78 -13.28 15.36
CA ALA A 109 -5.81 -13.95 14.51
C ALA A 109 -6.11 -13.75 13.01
N GLY A 110 -5.07 -13.50 12.22
CA GLY A 110 -5.16 -13.24 10.78
C GLY A 110 -5.85 -11.93 10.37
N LYS A 111 -6.17 -11.06 11.32
CA LYS A 111 -6.76 -9.74 11.09
C LYS A 111 -5.81 -8.61 11.50
N CYS A 112 -6.15 -7.40 11.08
CA CYS A 112 -5.47 -6.18 11.42
C CYS A 112 -6.45 -5.03 11.66
N TRP A 113 -5.99 -4.02 12.37
CA TRP A 113 -6.65 -2.72 12.52
C TRP A 113 -5.91 -1.67 11.69
N VAL A 114 -6.64 -1.06 10.76
CA VAL A 114 -6.14 -0.01 9.87
C VAL A 114 -6.91 1.30 10.06
N GLU A 115 -6.20 2.42 9.99
CA GLU A 115 -6.77 3.77 10.17
C GLU A 115 -6.19 4.76 9.16
N GLY A 116 -6.96 5.77 8.80
CA GLY A 116 -6.43 6.89 8.02
C GLY A 116 -5.64 7.85 8.92
N ASP A 117 -4.67 8.56 8.33
CA ASP A 117 -3.97 9.64 9.04
C ASP A 117 -4.87 10.87 9.27
N ASN A 118 -5.93 11.03 8.46
CA ASN A 118 -6.96 12.04 8.63
C ASN A 118 -8.24 11.42 9.19
N ALA A 119 -8.38 11.40 10.52
CA ALA A 119 -9.49 10.75 11.22
C ALA A 119 -10.87 11.38 10.95
N GLU A 120 -10.95 12.63 10.47
CA GLU A 120 -12.22 13.32 10.22
C GLU A 120 -12.93 12.82 8.96
N VAL A 121 -12.15 12.36 7.97
CA VAL A 121 -12.66 11.98 6.63
C VAL A 121 -12.36 10.52 6.28
N SER A 122 -11.69 9.79 7.17
CA SER A 122 -11.30 8.42 6.96
C SER A 122 -12.44 7.46 7.30
N GLU A 123 -12.94 6.75 6.30
CA GLU A 123 -13.62 5.47 6.50
C GLU A 123 -12.56 4.40 6.78
N ASP A 124 -12.54 3.83 7.99
CA ASP A 124 -11.53 2.86 8.40
C ASP A 124 -12.03 1.82 9.43
N SER A 125 -11.13 1.16 10.15
CA SER A 125 -11.50 0.07 11.08
C SER A 125 -12.39 0.54 12.23
N ASN A 126 -12.46 1.84 12.50
CA ASN A 126 -13.44 2.38 13.44
C ASN A 126 -14.88 2.25 12.92
N ASP A 127 -15.07 2.20 11.60
CA ASP A 127 -16.37 2.13 10.95
C ASP A 127 -16.74 0.67 10.62
N PHE A 128 -15.83 -0.09 10.00
CA PHE A 128 -16.08 -1.48 9.57
C PHE A 128 -15.44 -2.57 10.46
N GLY A 129 -14.62 -2.20 11.45
CA GLY A 129 -13.97 -3.15 12.36
C GLY A 129 -12.64 -3.73 11.83
N CYS A 130 -12.18 -4.83 12.46
CA CYS A 130 -10.94 -5.49 12.06
C CYS A 130 -11.03 -6.13 10.67
N VAL A 131 -10.00 -5.96 9.87
CA VAL A 131 -9.94 -6.40 8.47
C VAL A 131 -9.01 -7.62 8.34
N PRO A 132 -9.33 -8.63 7.51
CA PRO A 132 -8.40 -9.70 7.20
C PRO A 132 -7.09 -9.16 6.59
N MET A 133 -5.93 -9.59 7.10
CA MET A 133 -4.63 -9.18 6.55
C MET A 133 -4.47 -9.61 5.08
N ALA A 134 -5.18 -10.65 4.65
CA ALA A 134 -5.21 -11.12 3.27
C ALA A 134 -5.80 -10.11 2.28
N LEU A 135 -6.54 -9.08 2.73
CA LEU A 135 -7.02 -8.00 1.86
C LEU A 135 -5.92 -6.98 1.54
N ILE A 136 -4.79 -7.01 2.23
CA ILE A 136 -3.67 -6.11 1.98
C ILE A 136 -2.94 -6.57 0.72
N GLU A 137 -2.90 -5.71 -0.29
CA GLU A 137 -2.29 -6.00 -1.60
C GLU A 137 -0.82 -5.54 -1.65
N SER A 138 -0.51 -4.41 -1.02
CA SER A 138 0.83 -3.82 -1.09
C SER A 138 1.10 -2.84 0.05
N ARG A 139 2.39 -2.56 0.29
CA ARG A 139 2.86 -1.52 1.20
C ARG A 139 3.28 -0.29 0.42
N VAL A 140 2.88 0.90 0.87
CA VAL A 140 3.29 2.17 0.28
C VAL A 140 4.63 2.60 0.87
N VAL A 141 5.66 2.74 0.02
CA VAL A 141 7.03 3.01 0.48
C VAL A 141 7.51 4.42 0.22
N ALA A 142 7.05 5.04 -0.85
CA ALA A 142 7.43 6.40 -1.21
C ALA A 142 6.36 7.08 -2.08
N ILE A 143 6.32 8.41 -2.01
CA ILE A 143 5.71 9.27 -3.02
C ILE A 143 6.79 9.54 -4.08
N VAL A 144 6.48 9.25 -5.33
CA VAL A 144 7.41 9.40 -6.47
C VAL A 144 7.01 10.53 -7.42
N TRP A 145 5.77 11.02 -7.32
CA TRP A 145 5.29 12.18 -8.06
C TRP A 145 4.16 12.86 -7.26
N PRO A 146 4.08 14.21 -7.24
CA PRO A 146 4.86 15.19 -8.03
C PRO A 146 6.30 15.41 -7.52
N LEU A 147 7.21 15.86 -8.40
CA LEU A 147 8.66 15.96 -8.09
C LEU A 147 8.98 16.88 -6.90
N ASN A 148 8.15 17.90 -6.67
CA ASN A 148 8.26 18.84 -5.54
C ASN A 148 7.84 18.22 -4.19
N HIS A 149 7.33 16.98 -4.18
CA HIS A 149 6.81 16.29 -3.01
C HIS A 149 7.22 14.80 -3.00
N ILE A 150 8.36 14.46 -3.59
CA ILE A 150 8.96 13.13 -3.45
C ILE A 150 9.40 12.93 -2.00
N ALA A 151 8.93 11.87 -1.37
CA ALA A 151 9.26 11.55 0.02
C ALA A 151 9.09 10.07 0.30
N ALA A 152 9.95 9.51 1.16
CA ALA A 152 9.71 8.20 1.76
C ALA A 152 8.52 8.27 2.73
N ILE A 153 7.72 7.21 2.78
CA ILE A 153 6.60 7.14 3.73
C ILE A 153 7.16 6.82 5.12
N PRO A 154 6.92 7.69 6.12
CA PRO A 154 7.38 7.40 7.48
C PRO A 154 6.57 6.25 8.05
N ASN A 155 7.29 5.27 8.62
CA ASN A 155 6.69 4.33 9.55
C ASN A 155 6.55 5.07 10.89
N LYS A 156 5.31 5.46 11.20
CA LYS A 156 4.95 6.14 12.45
C LYS A 156 3.68 5.49 12.99
N LEU A 157 3.56 5.49 14.30
CA LEU A 157 2.34 5.10 15.01
C LEU A 157 1.87 6.29 15.83
N PRO A 158 0.54 6.51 15.94
CA PRO A 158 0.06 7.52 16.86
C PRO A 158 0.47 7.12 18.30
N PRO A 159 0.94 8.07 19.12
CA PRO A 159 1.39 7.76 20.48
C PRO A 159 0.24 7.17 21.30
N ASN A 160 0.58 6.27 22.24
CA ASN A 160 -0.36 5.64 23.18
C ASN A 160 -1.48 4.79 22.54
N ARG A 161 -1.30 4.30 21.31
CA ARG A 161 -2.31 3.48 20.63
C ARG A 161 -2.23 1.98 20.88
N ILE A 162 -1.07 1.48 21.33
CA ILE A 162 -0.81 0.04 21.46
C ILE A 162 -0.28 -0.22 22.87
N LEU A 163 -0.84 -1.23 23.52
CA LEU A 163 -0.39 -1.79 24.81
C LEU A 163 -0.35 -3.32 24.70
#